data_AF-A0A1F8PC98-F1
#
_entry.id   AF-A0A1F8PC98-F1
#
_cell.length_a   1.000
_cell.length_b   1.000
_cell.length_c   1.000
_cell.angle_alpha   90.00
_cell.angle_beta   90.00
_cell.angle_gamma   90.00
#
_symmetry.space_group_name_H-M   'P 1'
#
loop_
_entity.id
_entity.type
_entity.pdbx_description
1 polymer ?
#
loop_
_entity_poly.entity_id
_entity_poly.type
_entity_poly.pdbx_seq_one_letter_code
_entity_poly.pdbx_strand_id
1 'polypeptide(L)'
;MHNPYVIKSTVPPGTTQALMQKHGVHICHNPEFLREETAFDDVINQPFVVVGECCQEHGDLLSDLYAPLGRPIIRVKPRISELAKIVLNNYLATLITFWNQVDKLCSALEVDTRDIADVVKNDTRVSEYGTAFFGQPYGGKCLPKDLNQTLNICRSLDVDAGIFEAIKQFNTELSVQASFRWQTHDGYELIQQSQPLTQTLS
;
A
#
# COMPACT_ATOMS: atom_id res chain seq x y z
N MET A 1 5.26 -10.67 -35.27
CA MET A 1 4.62 -10.74 -33.94
C MET A 1 4.87 -9.42 -33.25
N HIS A 2 3.84 -8.78 -32.68
CA HIS A 2 4.03 -7.53 -31.96
C HIS A 2 4.18 -7.80 -30.46
N ASN A 3 5.19 -7.18 -29.85
CA ASN A 3 5.39 -7.20 -28.40
C ASN A 3 4.17 -6.58 -27.69
N PRO A 4 3.76 -7.10 -26.52
CA PRO A 4 2.64 -6.53 -25.78
C PRO A 4 3.05 -5.19 -25.16
N TYR A 5 2.09 -4.30 -24.99
CA TYR A 5 2.22 -3.21 -24.02
C TYR A 5 2.06 -3.78 -22.61
N VAL A 6 2.73 -3.17 -21.63
CA VAL A 6 2.64 -3.58 -20.22
C VAL A 6 2.24 -2.40 -19.37
N ILE A 7 1.09 -2.51 -18.69
CA ILE A 7 0.67 -1.54 -17.68
C ILE A 7 1.25 -2.00 -16.34
N LYS A 8 2.14 -1.16 -15.79
CA LYS A 8 2.72 -1.31 -14.45
C LYS A 8 1.93 -0.56 -13.37
N SER A 9 1.39 0.60 -13.75
CA SER A 9 0.66 1.50 -12.86
C SER A 9 -0.56 0.83 -12.24
N THR A 10 -0.87 1.15 -10.98
CA THR A 10 -2.17 0.78 -10.40
C THR A 10 -3.29 1.47 -11.17
N VAL A 11 -4.16 0.66 -11.78
CA VAL A 11 -5.32 1.10 -12.57
C VAL A 11 -6.61 0.43 -12.07
N PRO A 12 -7.80 1.02 -12.30
CA PRO A 12 -9.06 0.37 -11.98
C PRO A 12 -9.25 -0.97 -12.70
N PRO A 13 -9.89 -1.97 -12.07
CA PRO A 13 -10.15 -3.26 -12.71
C PRO A 13 -10.99 -3.10 -13.98
N GLY A 14 -10.54 -3.72 -15.08
CA GLY A 14 -11.13 -3.60 -16.41
C GLY A 14 -10.43 -2.61 -17.33
N THR A 15 -9.50 -1.78 -16.83
CA THR A 15 -8.79 -0.77 -17.63
C THR A 15 -8.03 -1.42 -18.80
N THR A 16 -7.27 -2.48 -18.52
CA THR A 16 -6.47 -3.19 -19.53
C THR A 16 -7.37 -3.75 -20.62
N GLN A 17 -8.49 -4.37 -20.25
CA GLN A 17 -9.45 -4.92 -21.20
C GLN A 17 -10.08 -3.85 -22.09
N ALA A 18 -10.49 -2.72 -21.50
CA ALA A 18 -11.08 -1.61 -22.23
C ALA A 18 -10.09 -1.00 -23.24
N LEU A 19 -8.82 -0.85 -22.86
CA LEU A 19 -7.78 -0.34 -23.75
C LEU A 19 -7.47 -1.31 -24.90
N MET A 20 -7.39 -2.62 -24.63
CA MET A 20 -7.22 -3.63 -25.67
C MET A 20 -8.37 -3.55 -26.70
N GLN A 21 -9.61 -3.47 -26.23
CA GLN A 21 -10.79 -3.37 -27.11
C GLN A 21 -10.80 -2.08 -27.92
N LYS A 22 -10.45 -0.95 -27.29
CA LYS A 22 -10.45 0.37 -27.93
C LYS A 22 -9.37 0.49 -29.02
N HIS A 23 -8.20 -0.09 -28.79
CA HIS A 23 -7.03 0.14 -29.64
C HIS A 23 -6.64 -1.07 -30.50
N GLY A 24 -7.25 -2.24 -30.29
CA GLY A 24 -6.93 -3.45 -31.05
C GLY A 24 -5.50 -3.95 -30.83
N VAL A 25 -4.94 -3.71 -29.64
CA VAL A 25 -3.57 -4.09 -29.27
C VAL A 25 -3.56 -5.06 -28.10
N HIS A 26 -2.45 -5.78 -27.95
CA HIS A 26 -2.20 -6.66 -26.80
C HIS A 26 -1.62 -5.87 -25.62
N ILE A 27 -2.26 -5.98 -24.46
CA ILE A 27 -1.84 -5.28 -23.25
C ILE A 27 -1.87 -6.25 -22.07
N CYS A 28 -0.74 -6.43 -21.41
CA CYS A 28 -0.66 -7.14 -20.13
C CYS A 28 -0.65 -6.16 -18.96
N HIS A 29 -1.11 -6.60 -17.79
CA HIS A 29 -1.01 -5.83 -16.55
C HIS A 29 -0.05 -6.53 -15.59
N ASN A 30 1.03 -5.86 -15.19
CA ASN A 30 2.02 -6.41 -14.28
C ASN A 30 2.24 -5.41 -13.15
N PRO A 31 1.49 -5.50 -12.05
CA PRO A 31 1.54 -4.52 -10.98
C PRO A 31 2.91 -4.56 -10.28
N GLU A 32 3.24 -3.46 -9.62
CA GLU A 32 4.37 -3.39 -8.69
C GLU A 32 3.90 -3.41 -7.24
N PHE A 33 4.66 -4.07 -6.36
CA PHE A 33 4.35 -4.22 -4.93
C PHE A 33 5.42 -3.58 -4.04
N LEU A 34 6.12 -2.59 -4.58
CA LEU A 34 7.24 -1.92 -3.94
C LEU A 34 6.76 -0.95 -2.85
N ARG A 35 7.56 -0.80 -1.79
CA ARG A 35 7.43 0.27 -0.80
C ARG A 35 8.30 1.45 -1.22
N GLU A 36 7.80 2.68 -1.06
CA GLU A 36 8.52 3.90 -1.51
C GLU A 36 9.93 4.03 -0.90
N GLU A 37 10.13 3.57 0.33
CA GLU A 37 11.40 3.70 1.06
C GLU A 37 12.45 2.63 0.73
N THR A 38 12.03 1.49 0.18
CA THR A 38 12.91 0.32 -0.09
C THR A 38 12.79 -0.17 -1.53
N ALA A 39 12.34 0.70 -2.43
CA ALA A 39 11.93 0.33 -3.79
C ALA A 39 13.00 -0.46 -4.57
N PHE A 40 14.28 -0.16 -4.40
CA PHE A 40 15.36 -0.89 -5.07
C PHE A 40 15.52 -2.32 -4.55
N ASP A 41 15.55 -2.49 -3.22
CA ASP A 41 15.68 -3.81 -2.58
C ASP A 41 14.41 -4.65 -2.77
N ASP A 42 13.24 -4.01 -2.79
CA ASP A 42 11.95 -4.66 -3.00
C ASP A 42 11.78 -5.16 -4.45
N VAL A 43 12.41 -4.54 -5.46
CA VAL A 43 12.39 -5.04 -6.85
C VAL A 43 13.06 -6.41 -6.95
N ILE A 44 14.19 -6.57 -6.26
CA ILE A 44 15.00 -7.79 -6.28
C ILE A 44 14.40 -8.85 -5.34
N ASN A 45 13.81 -8.41 -4.22
CA ASN A 45 13.33 -9.30 -3.16
C ASN A 45 11.80 -9.44 -3.08
N GLN A 46 11.07 -9.07 -4.13
CA GLN A 46 9.63 -9.23 -4.16
C GLN A 46 9.22 -10.70 -3.89
N PRO A 47 8.18 -10.93 -3.07
CA PRO A 47 7.80 -12.30 -2.68
C PRO A 47 7.23 -13.11 -3.85
N PHE A 48 6.65 -12.44 -4.85
CA PHE A 48 6.08 -13.02 -6.06
C PHE A 48 5.95 -11.95 -7.16
N VAL A 49 5.74 -12.38 -8.40
CA VAL A 49 5.41 -11.54 -9.55
C VAL A 49 4.01 -11.91 -10.05
N VAL A 50 3.16 -10.91 -10.31
CA VAL A 50 1.85 -11.14 -10.94
C VAL A 50 1.90 -10.74 -12.41
N VAL A 51 1.47 -11.63 -13.30
CA VAL A 51 1.34 -11.36 -14.73
C VAL A 51 -0.14 -11.47 -15.11
N GLY A 52 -0.76 -10.32 -15.33
CA GLY A 52 -2.07 -10.18 -15.95
C GLY A 52 -1.96 -10.34 -17.46
N GLU A 53 -1.97 -11.58 -17.95
CA GLU A 53 -1.67 -11.89 -19.35
C GLU A 53 -2.87 -11.65 -20.28
N CYS A 54 -2.65 -11.06 -21.44
CA CYS A 54 -3.69 -10.94 -22.47
C CYS A 54 -3.87 -12.20 -23.32
N CYS A 55 -2.82 -13.02 -23.43
CA CYS A 55 -2.83 -14.34 -24.04
C CYS A 55 -1.67 -15.18 -23.48
N GLN A 56 -1.70 -16.49 -23.74
CA GLN A 56 -0.68 -17.42 -23.25
C GLN A 56 0.73 -17.03 -23.72
N GLU A 57 0.89 -16.68 -25.00
CA GLU A 57 2.18 -16.31 -25.60
C GLU A 57 2.84 -15.12 -24.88
N HIS A 58 2.07 -14.06 -24.58
CA HIS A 58 2.60 -12.89 -23.87
C HIS A 58 2.82 -13.15 -22.38
N GLY A 59 2.06 -14.07 -21.80
CA GLY A 59 2.33 -14.55 -20.44
C GLY A 59 3.62 -15.37 -20.36
N ASP A 60 3.92 -16.20 -21.37
CA ASP A 60 5.18 -16.95 -21.47
C ASP A 60 6.36 -15.98 -21.59
N LEU A 61 6.27 -15.02 -22.51
CA LEU A 61 7.28 -13.96 -22.69
C LEU A 61 7.60 -13.20 -21.39
N LEU A 62 6.57 -12.79 -20.65
CA LEU A 62 6.76 -12.08 -19.37
C LEU A 62 7.27 -13.02 -18.27
N SER A 63 6.91 -14.30 -18.31
CA SER A 63 7.42 -15.28 -17.35
C SER A 63 8.92 -15.50 -17.54
N ASP A 64 9.36 -15.63 -18.79
CA ASP A 64 10.79 -15.75 -19.12
C ASP A 64 11.58 -14.51 -18.71
N LEU A 65 11.00 -13.32 -18.89
CA LEU A 65 11.60 -12.06 -18.44
C LEU A 65 11.85 -12.04 -16.92
N TYR A 66 10.92 -12.59 -16.12
CA TYR A 66 11.00 -12.60 -14.67
C TYR A 66 11.66 -13.85 -14.08
N ALA A 67 11.91 -14.88 -14.88
CA ALA A 67 12.52 -16.13 -14.44
C ALA A 67 13.86 -15.94 -13.68
N PRO A 68 14.76 -15.01 -14.06
CA PRO A 68 16.02 -14.80 -13.34
C PRO A 68 15.85 -14.34 -11.88
N LEU A 69 14.68 -13.83 -11.48
CA LEU A 69 14.42 -13.43 -10.10
C LEU A 69 14.23 -14.63 -9.15
N GLY A 70 13.94 -15.83 -9.67
CA GLY A 70 13.72 -17.02 -8.86
C GLY A 70 12.49 -16.92 -7.93
N ARG A 71 11.55 -16.02 -8.23
CA ARG A 71 10.33 -15.80 -7.45
C ARG A 71 9.13 -16.49 -8.11
N PRO A 72 8.11 -16.91 -7.33
CA PRO A 72 6.86 -17.41 -7.89
C PRO A 72 6.24 -16.41 -8.88
N ILE A 73 5.88 -16.89 -10.06
CA ILE A 73 5.20 -16.11 -11.10
C ILE A 73 3.74 -16.55 -11.16
N ILE A 74 2.83 -15.65 -10.85
CA ILE A 74 1.39 -15.89 -10.77
C ILE A 74 0.74 -15.30 -12.03
N ARG A 75 0.31 -16.19 -12.93
CA ARG A 75 -0.32 -15.81 -14.20
C ARG A 75 -1.83 -15.82 -14.06
N VAL A 76 -2.47 -14.71 -14.40
CA VAL A 76 -3.92 -14.49 -14.26
C VAL A 76 -4.43 -13.60 -15.38
N LYS A 77 -5.75 -13.47 -15.50
CA LYS A 77 -6.35 -12.46 -16.40
C LYS A 77 -6.03 -11.04 -15.93
N PRO A 78 -5.96 -10.04 -16.83
CA PRO A 78 -5.56 -8.67 -16.46
C PRO A 78 -6.43 -8.08 -15.36
N ARG A 79 -7.75 -8.28 -15.42
CA ARG A 79 -8.69 -7.79 -14.39
C ARG A 79 -8.40 -8.32 -12.99
N ILE A 80 -7.95 -9.57 -12.87
CA ILE A 80 -7.57 -10.16 -11.57
C ILE A 80 -6.30 -9.51 -11.06
N SER A 81 -5.31 -9.33 -11.95
CA SER A 81 -4.04 -8.65 -11.63
C SER A 81 -4.27 -7.20 -11.15
N GLU A 82 -5.14 -6.44 -11.82
CA GLU A 82 -5.52 -5.08 -11.44
C GLU A 82 -6.18 -5.02 -10.06
N LEU A 83 -7.15 -5.90 -9.80
CA LEU A 83 -7.85 -5.94 -8.52
C LEU A 83 -6.95 -6.43 -7.37
N ALA A 84 -6.09 -7.43 -7.62
CA ALA A 84 -5.19 -7.97 -6.61
C ALA A 84 -4.27 -6.89 -6.02
N LYS A 85 -3.78 -5.96 -6.85
CA LYS A 85 -2.96 -4.84 -6.38
C LYS A 85 -3.70 -3.94 -5.40
N ILE A 86 -4.94 -3.58 -5.74
CA ILE A 86 -5.79 -2.72 -4.92
C ILE A 86 -6.13 -3.43 -3.60
N VAL A 87 -6.55 -4.69 -3.68
CA VAL A 87 -6.93 -5.50 -2.50
C VAL A 87 -5.75 -5.65 -1.54
N LEU A 88 -4.54 -5.93 -2.04
CA LEU A 88 -3.37 -6.05 -1.17
C LEU A 88 -3.09 -4.74 -0.43
N ASN A 89 -3.12 -3.60 -1.12
CA ASN A 89 -2.89 -2.31 -0.48
C ASN A 89 -3.98 -1.99 0.56
N ASN A 90 -5.24 -2.31 0.30
CA ASN A 90 -6.31 -2.16 1.30
C ASN A 90 -6.11 -3.08 2.50
N TYR A 91 -5.62 -4.30 2.29
CA TYR A 91 -5.32 -5.23 3.38
C TYR A 91 -4.22 -4.68 4.28
N LEU A 92 -3.14 -4.14 3.70
CA LEU A 92 -2.06 -3.49 4.45
C LEU A 92 -2.57 -2.26 5.23
N ALA A 93 -3.42 -1.43 4.62
CA ALA A 93 -4.07 -0.31 5.30
C ALA A 93 -4.97 -0.79 6.46
N THR A 94 -5.66 -1.92 6.29
CA THR A 94 -6.49 -2.53 7.33
C THR A 94 -5.65 -2.95 8.53
N LEU A 95 -4.51 -3.62 8.30
CA LEU A 95 -3.61 -4.06 9.38
C LEU A 95 -3.08 -2.87 10.19
N ILE A 96 -2.66 -1.79 9.53
CA ILE A 96 -2.21 -0.57 10.21
C ILE A 96 -3.35 0.05 11.03
N THR A 97 -4.52 0.22 10.42
CA THR A 97 -5.69 0.77 11.12
C THR A 97 -6.12 -0.09 12.31
N PHE A 98 -6.11 -1.41 12.17
CA PHE A 98 -6.41 -2.33 13.26
C PHE A 98 -5.47 -2.12 14.44
N TRP A 99 -4.16 -2.11 14.21
CA TRP A 99 -3.17 -1.91 15.26
C TRP A 99 -3.28 -0.52 15.92
N ASN A 100 -3.60 0.51 15.14
CA ASN A 100 -3.86 1.83 15.71
C ASN A 100 -5.16 1.90 16.54
N GLN A 101 -6.17 1.10 16.20
CA GLN A 101 -7.38 0.97 17.02
C GLN A 101 -7.10 0.21 18.32
N VAL A 102 -6.26 -0.83 18.26
CA VAL A 102 -5.76 -1.53 19.45
C VAL A 102 -4.94 -0.59 20.32
N ASP A 103 -4.15 0.31 19.72
CA ASP A 103 -3.35 1.30 20.47
C ASP A 103 -4.19 2.26 21.32
N LYS A 104 -5.31 2.75 20.76
CA LYS A 104 -6.28 3.55 21.51
C LYS A 104 -6.89 2.77 22.68
N LEU A 105 -7.18 1.47 22.48
CA LEU A 105 -7.69 0.60 23.54
C LEU A 105 -6.65 0.37 24.64
N CYS A 106 -5.41 0.06 24.26
CA CYS A 106 -4.30 -0.17 25.19
C CYS A 106 -4.01 1.08 26.03
N SER A 107 -4.05 2.26 25.41
CA SER A 107 -3.92 3.54 26.11
C SER A 107 -5.01 3.74 27.18
N ALA A 108 -6.26 3.37 26.88
CA ALA A 108 -7.37 3.47 27.84
C ALA A 108 -7.30 2.43 28.98
N LEU A 109 -6.59 1.32 28.75
CA LEU A 109 -6.35 0.26 29.73
C LEU A 109 -5.02 0.42 30.47
N GLU A 110 -4.24 1.47 30.17
CA GLU A 110 -2.92 1.72 30.73
C GLU A 110 -1.92 0.55 30.48
N VAL A 111 -1.99 -0.06 29.30
CA VAL A 111 -1.07 -1.11 28.84
C VAL A 111 -0.35 -0.72 27.56
N ASP A 112 0.83 -1.28 27.31
CA ASP A 112 1.59 -1.01 26.08
C ASP A 112 1.12 -1.90 24.92
N THR A 113 0.74 -1.27 23.81
CA THR A 113 0.34 -1.94 22.58
C THR A 113 1.44 -2.88 22.03
N ARG A 114 2.71 -2.57 22.28
CA ARG A 114 3.86 -3.41 21.90
C ARG A 114 3.86 -4.72 22.64
N ASP A 115 3.56 -4.71 23.94
CA ASP A 115 3.49 -5.93 24.74
C ASP A 115 2.36 -6.83 24.23
N ILE A 116 1.22 -6.25 23.86
CA ILE A 116 0.10 -6.98 23.24
C ILE A 116 0.52 -7.57 21.88
N ALA A 117 1.18 -6.78 21.04
CA ALA A 117 1.69 -7.25 19.75
C ALA A 117 2.68 -8.41 19.90
N ASP A 118 3.59 -8.32 20.88
CA ASP A 118 4.59 -9.34 21.17
C ASP A 118 3.98 -10.66 21.66
N VAL A 119 2.84 -10.61 22.34
CA VAL A 119 2.08 -11.81 22.72
C VAL A 119 1.40 -12.44 21.50
N VAL A 120 0.63 -11.65 20.73
CA VAL A 120 -0.21 -12.23 19.67
C VAL A 120 0.56 -12.63 18.41
N LYS A 121 1.73 -12.03 18.13
CA LYS A 121 2.56 -12.40 16.98
C LYS A 121 3.14 -13.81 17.05
N ASN A 122 3.06 -14.47 18.22
CA ASN A 122 3.41 -15.89 18.35
C ASN A 122 2.42 -16.80 17.61
N ASP A 123 1.23 -16.32 17.24
CA ASP A 123 0.32 -17.05 16.34
C ASP A 123 0.74 -16.81 14.88
N THR A 124 1.10 -17.88 14.17
CA THR A 124 1.61 -17.83 12.79
C THR A 124 0.61 -17.27 11.77
N ARG A 125 -0.66 -17.09 12.15
CA ARG A 125 -1.68 -16.47 11.30
C ARG A 125 -1.69 -14.94 11.39
N VAL A 126 -1.01 -14.37 12.39
CA VAL A 126 -0.95 -12.93 12.63
C VAL A 126 0.25 -12.34 11.89
N SER A 127 -0.02 -11.34 11.06
CA SER A 127 1.02 -10.59 10.36
C SER A 127 1.69 -9.58 11.31
N GLU A 128 3.01 -9.50 11.29
CA GLU A 128 3.78 -8.43 11.95
C GLU A 128 3.58 -7.07 11.26
N TYR A 129 3.12 -7.06 10.00
CA TYR A 129 2.83 -5.80 9.31
C TYR A 129 1.77 -4.99 10.07
N GLY A 130 2.06 -3.71 10.30
CA GLY A 130 1.18 -2.79 11.04
C GLY A 130 1.54 -2.65 12.52
N THR A 131 2.23 -3.62 13.13
CA THR A 131 2.68 -3.58 14.54
C THR A 131 3.86 -2.64 14.77
N ALA A 132 4.13 -1.71 13.86
CA ALA A 132 5.21 -0.72 14.01
C ALA A 132 4.70 0.72 13.93
N PHE A 133 3.42 0.91 13.58
CA PHE A 133 2.84 2.23 13.37
C PHE A 133 2.25 2.83 14.65
N PHE A 134 1.78 2.00 15.59
CA PHE A 134 1.21 2.34 16.92
C PHE A 134 0.82 3.81 17.12
N GLY A 135 -0.38 4.17 16.65
CA GLY A 135 -0.96 5.50 16.79
C GLY A 135 -0.60 6.48 15.67
N GLN A 136 0.23 6.08 14.70
CA GLN A 136 0.55 6.88 13.51
C GLN A 136 -0.32 6.47 12.32
N PRO A 137 -0.90 7.44 11.60
CA PRO A 137 -1.66 7.15 10.38
C PRO A 137 -0.74 6.53 9.32
N TYR A 138 -1.31 5.69 8.46
CA TYR A 138 -0.61 5.36 7.22
C TYR A 138 -0.63 6.57 6.28
N GLY A 139 0.50 6.82 5.65
CA GLY A 139 0.72 7.89 4.68
C GLY A 139 1.13 7.36 3.31
N GLY A 140 1.96 8.14 2.60
CA GLY A 140 2.42 7.81 1.25
C GLY A 140 1.33 8.00 0.19
N LYS A 141 1.73 7.90 -1.08
CA LYS A 141 0.78 8.12 -2.19
C LYS A 141 -0.11 6.91 -2.47
N CYS A 142 0.36 5.71 -2.17
CA CYS A 142 -0.27 4.46 -2.62
C CYS A 142 -1.49 4.06 -1.78
N LEU A 143 -1.36 3.90 -0.45
CA LEU A 143 -2.44 3.35 0.37
C LEU A 143 -3.70 4.24 0.39
N PRO A 144 -3.61 5.57 0.63
CA PRO A 144 -4.79 6.43 0.60
C PRO A 144 -5.45 6.49 -0.77
N LYS A 145 -4.66 6.51 -1.85
CA LYS A 145 -5.17 6.53 -3.23
C LYS A 145 -5.96 5.25 -3.55
N ASP A 146 -5.38 4.09 -3.27
CA ASP A 146 -5.97 2.81 -3.66
C ASP A 146 -7.21 2.48 -2.81
N LEU A 147 -7.24 2.91 -1.54
CA LEU A 147 -8.45 2.83 -0.72
C LEU A 147 -9.56 3.72 -1.27
N ASN A 148 -9.25 4.95 -1.69
CA ASN A 148 -10.23 5.82 -2.35
C ASN A 148 -10.73 5.23 -3.68
N GLN A 149 -9.84 4.60 -4.44
CA GLN A 149 -10.22 3.89 -5.67
C GLN A 149 -11.19 2.75 -5.38
N THR A 150 -10.99 2.01 -4.29
CA THR A 150 -11.88 0.95 -3.83
C THR A 150 -13.26 1.48 -3.47
N LEU A 151 -13.33 2.55 -2.68
CA LEU A 151 -14.59 3.20 -2.33
C LEU A 151 -15.37 3.66 -3.58
N ASN A 152 -14.68 4.21 -4.57
CA ASN A 152 -15.30 4.60 -5.84
C ASN A 152 -15.82 3.40 -6.63
N ILE A 153 -15.07 2.29 -6.66
CA ILE A 153 -15.49 1.03 -7.30
C ILE A 153 -16.74 0.49 -6.60
N CYS A 154 -16.74 0.39 -5.26
CA CYS A 154 -17.90 -0.05 -4.48
C CYS A 154 -19.14 0.80 -4.79
N ARG A 155 -19.00 2.14 -4.76
CA ARG A 155 -20.09 3.06 -5.09
C ARG A 155 -20.61 2.87 -6.51
N SER A 156 -19.72 2.67 -7.49
CA SER A 156 -20.14 2.48 -8.89
C SER A 156 -20.87 1.17 -9.14
N LEU A 157 -20.64 0.17 -8.29
CA LEU A 157 -21.20 -1.17 -8.40
C LEU A 157 -22.34 -1.44 -7.40
N ASP A 158 -22.73 -0.42 -6.62
CA ASP A 158 -23.72 -0.54 -5.54
C ASP A 158 -23.37 -1.64 -4.52
N VAL A 159 -22.09 -1.72 -4.16
CA VAL A 159 -21.56 -2.66 -3.15
C VAL A 159 -21.30 -1.90 -1.85
N ASP A 160 -21.71 -2.50 -0.72
CA ASP A 160 -21.41 -1.96 0.60
C ASP A 160 -19.89 -1.82 0.83
N ALA A 161 -19.48 -0.66 1.32
CA ALA A 161 -18.08 -0.34 1.54
C ALA A 161 -17.74 -0.14 3.02
N GLY A 162 -18.58 -0.62 3.95
CA GLY A 162 -18.55 -0.21 5.36
C GLY A 162 -17.18 -0.39 6.04
N ILE A 163 -16.50 -1.51 5.79
CA ILE A 163 -15.15 -1.72 6.33
C ILE A 163 -14.12 -0.74 5.74
N PHE A 164 -14.18 -0.46 4.44
CA PHE A 164 -13.26 0.47 3.78
C PHE A 164 -13.50 1.92 4.20
N GLU A 165 -14.77 2.28 4.45
CA GLU A 165 -15.15 3.59 4.98
C GLU A 165 -14.62 3.77 6.40
N ALA A 166 -14.81 2.77 7.27
CA ALA A 166 -14.27 2.78 8.63
C ALA A 166 -12.73 2.91 8.64
N ILE A 167 -12.04 2.19 7.75
CA ILE A 167 -10.58 2.29 7.61
C ILE A 167 -10.16 3.71 7.25
N LYS A 168 -10.81 4.31 6.24
CA LYS A 168 -10.53 5.67 5.79
C LYS A 168 -10.82 6.70 6.87
N GLN A 169 -11.95 6.59 7.55
CA GLN A 169 -12.34 7.50 8.61
C GLN A 169 -11.30 7.48 9.74
N PHE A 170 -10.96 6.30 10.24
CA PHE A 170 -10.02 6.17 11.35
C PHE A 170 -8.64 6.74 11.03
N ASN A 171 -8.13 6.49 9.82
CA ASN A 171 -6.85 7.05 9.39
C ASN A 171 -6.89 8.57 9.23
N THR A 172 -8.03 9.12 8.79
CA THR A 172 -8.23 10.58 8.66
C THR A 172 -8.21 11.25 10.03
N GLU A 173 -8.90 10.68 11.02
CA GLU A 173 -8.91 11.18 12.40
C GLU A 173 -7.49 11.19 12.99
N LEU A 174 -6.74 10.10 12.83
CA LEU A 174 -5.35 10.01 13.29
C LEU A 174 -4.43 11.02 12.59
N SER A 175 -4.64 11.25 11.29
CA SER A 175 -3.86 12.22 10.52
C SER A 175 -4.03 13.64 11.05
N VAL A 176 -5.28 14.03 11.37
CA VAL A 176 -5.57 15.35 11.98
C VAL A 176 -4.91 15.47 13.36
N GLN A 177 -5.03 14.43 14.20
CA GLN A 177 -4.42 14.41 15.53
C GLN A 177 -2.89 14.49 15.47
N ALA A 178 -2.26 13.77 14.53
CA ALA A 178 -0.83 13.85 14.29
C ALA A 178 -0.44 15.28 13.89
N SER A 179 -1.09 15.87 12.88
CA SER A 179 -0.80 17.26 12.45
C SER A 179 -0.92 18.29 13.58
N PHE A 180 -1.90 18.15 14.47
CA PHE A 180 -2.05 19.05 15.62
C PHE A 180 -0.92 18.90 16.65
N ARG A 181 -0.48 17.66 16.93
CA ARG A 181 0.69 17.41 17.81
C ARG A 181 1.96 18.04 17.26
N TRP A 182 2.22 17.88 15.95
CA TRP A 182 3.35 18.50 15.26
C TRP A 182 3.36 20.03 15.39
N GLN A 183 2.19 20.66 15.28
CA GLN A 183 2.05 22.12 15.40
C GLN A 183 2.25 22.65 16.83
N THR A 184 1.96 21.82 17.85
CA THR A 184 1.92 22.26 19.25
C THR A 184 3.15 21.90 20.07
N HIS A 185 3.86 20.81 19.74
CA HIS A 185 4.97 20.31 20.57
C HIS A 185 6.33 20.31 19.85
N ASP A 186 6.43 19.81 18.61
CA ASP A 186 7.74 19.58 17.97
C ASP A 186 8.18 20.67 16.97
N GLY A 187 7.24 21.37 16.33
CA GLY A 187 7.57 22.41 15.34
C GLY A 187 8.24 23.65 15.92
N TYR A 188 7.95 24.00 17.18
CA TYR A 188 8.49 25.19 17.84
C TYR A 188 9.90 24.95 18.44
N GLU A 189 10.20 23.77 18.98
CA GLU A 189 11.51 23.46 19.56
C GLU A 189 12.62 23.35 18.50
N LEU A 190 12.31 22.79 17.32
CA LEU A 190 13.27 22.71 16.20
C LEU A 190 13.58 24.07 15.59
N ILE A 191 12.60 24.99 15.53
CA ILE A 191 12.80 26.36 15.02
C ILE A 191 13.64 27.19 15.99
N GLN A 192 13.52 26.99 17.30
CA GLN A 192 14.33 27.69 18.31
C GLN A 192 15.78 27.22 18.38
N GLN A 193 16.09 25.97 17.98
CA GLN A 193 17.46 25.45 17.93
C GLN A 193 18.23 25.89 16.66
N SER A 194 17.56 26.48 15.68
CA SER A 194 18.16 26.98 14.43
C SER A 194 18.30 28.51 14.38
N GLN A 195 18.78 29.15 15.46
CA GLN A 195 19.33 30.52 15.34
C GLN A 195 20.76 30.47 14.80
N PRO A 196 21.13 31.35 13.84
CA PRO A 196 22.45 31.36 13.26
C PRO A 196 23.49 31.79 14.31
N LEU A 197 24.58 31.02 14.42
CA LEU A 197 25.81 31.43 15.10
C LEU A 197 26.41 32.64 14.37
N THR A 198 25.91 33.84 14.66
CA THR A 198 26.64 35.08 14.40
C THR A 198 27.55 35.41 15.56
N GLN A 199 28.83 35.64 15.23
CA GLN A 199 29.93 36.19 16.06
C GLN A 199 30.57 35.17 17.02
N THR A 200 31.86 34.86 16.92
CA THR A 200 32.98 35.79 17.01
C THR A 200 34.26 35.05 16.60
N LEU A 201 35.10 35.64 15.75
CA LEU A 201 36.56 35.57 15.90
C LEU A 201 37.16 36.86 15.32
N SER A 202 37.61 37.71 16.24
CA SER A 202 38.69 38.68 16.08
C SER A 202 40.04 37.97 16.03
#